data_AF-A0AAW2VJY1-F1
#
_entry.id   AF-A0AAW2VJY1-F1
#
_cell.length_a   1.000
_cell.length_b   1.000
_cell.length_c   1.000
_cell.angle_alpha   90.00
_cell.angle_beta   90.00
_cell.angle_gamma   90.00
#
_symmetry.space_group_name_H-M   'P 1'
#
loop_
_entity.id
_entity.type
_entity.pdbx_description
1 polymer ?
#
loop_
_entity_poly.entity_id
_entity_poly.type
_entity_poly.pdbx_seq_one_letter_code
_entity_poly.pdbx_strand_id
1 'polypeptide(L)'
;MVIGSYVGIATVGVFILWYTQASFLGVNLLGDGHTLVELSQLRNWGECSSWSNFTASPFTVNGGRMITFSNPCDYFSVGKVKAMTLSLSVLVAIEMFNSLNALSEDNSLIRMPPWRNPWLLIAISFSLGLHCLILYVPLLANVFGIVPLSLNEWLLVVLVSAPVILIDEVLKFVGRRKRLQTKVKKA
;
A
#
# COMPACT_ATOMS: atom_id res chain seq x y z
N MET A 1 -6.20 -14.96 10.30
CA MET A 1 -6.10 -13.79 11.21
C MET A 1 -4.81 -12.99 11.01
N VAL A 2 -3.63 -13.62 11.07
CA VAL A 2 -2.32 -12.92 11.00
C VAL A 2 -2.11 -12.11 9.71
N ILE A 3 -2.45 -12.67 8.55
CA ILE A 3 -2.32 -11.98 7.25
C ILE A 3 -3.23 -10.74 7.22
N GLY A 4 -4.50 -10.89 7.59
CA GLY A 4 -5.46 -9.78 7.65
C GLY A 4 -5.02 -8.64 8.59
N SER A 5 -4.44 -8.96 9.76
CA SER A 5 -3.88 -7.93 10.64
C SER A 5 -2.71 -7.20 10.00
N TYR A 6 -1.84 -7.90 9.25
CA TYR A 6 -0.76 -7.26 8.52
C TYR A 6 -1.31 -6.33 7.43
N VAL A 7 -2.33 -6.74 6.68
CA VAL A 7 -2.96 -5.89 5.65
C VAL A 7 -3.48 -4.58 6.26
N GLY A 8 -4.16 -4.64 7.41
CA GLY A 8 -4.62 -3.45 8.11
C GLY A 8 -3.46 -2.54 8.57
N ILE A 9 -2.42 -3.12 9.16
CA ILE A 9 -1.25 -2.36 9.63
C ILE A 9 -0.50 -1.73 8.44
N ALA A 10 -0.33 -2.44 7.34
CA ALA A 10 0.37 -1.96 6.15
C ALA A 10 -0.37 -0.80 5.47
N THR A 11 -1.70 -0.92 5.33
CA THR A 11 -2.54 0.11 4.68
C THR A 11 -2.66 1.38 5.50
N VAL A 12 -2.80 1.28 6.83
CA VAL A 12 -2.77 2.44 7.74
C VAL A 12 -1.35 2.98 7.90
N GLY A 13 -0.36 2.10 7.94
CA GLY A 13 1.04 2.45 8.07
C GLY A 13 1.52 3.32 6.91
N VAL A 14 1.23 2.93 5.65
CA VAL A 14 1.65 3.73 4.48
C VAL A 14 0.98 5.10 4.45
N PHE A 15 -0.26 5.20 4.94
CA PHE A 15 -0.97 6.48 5.09
C PHE A 15 -0.21 7.41 6.04
N ILE A 16 0.15 6.90 7.22
CA ILE A 16 0.88 7.66 8.24
C ILE A 16 2.30 7.98 7.76
N LEU A 17 2.97 7.03 7.10
CA LEU A 17 4.33 7.22 6.57
C LEU A 17 4.38 8.37 5.58
N TRP A 18 3.39 8.51 4.69
CA TRP A 18 3.34 9.63 3.75
C TRP A 18 3.25 10.98 4.46
N TYR A 19 2.54 11.10 5.59
CA TYR A 19 2.46 12.38 6.33
C TYR A 19 3.67 12.66 7.21
N THR A 20 4.32 11.63 7.75
CA THR A 20 5.28 11.78 8.87
C THR A 20 6.73 11.58 8.47
N GLN A 21 7.01 10.92 7.34
CA GLN A 21 8.37 10.52 6.97
C GLN A 21 8.84 11.17 5.67
N ALA A 22 10.04 11.74 5.72
CA ALA A 22 10.72 12.28 4.54
C ALA A 22 11.16 11.19 3.54
N SER A 23 11.52 10.03 4.07
CA SER A 23 12.03 8.89 3.31
C SER A 23 11.77 7.59 4.06
N PHE A 24 11.58 6.49 3.33
CA PHE A 24 11.42 5.18 3.93
C PHE A 24 12.29 4.15 3.20
N LEU A 25 13.19 3.49 3.94
CA LEU A 25 14.09 2.43 3.43
C LEU A 25 14.81 2.81 2.11
N GLY A 26 15.33 4.04 2.03
CA GLY A 26 16.09 4.54 0.88
C GLY A 26 15.24 5.18 -0.23
N VAL A 27 13.91 5.13 -0.13
CA VAL A 27 12.99 5.81 -1.06
C VAL A 27 12.69 7.21 -0.56
N ASN A 28 12.94 8.23 -1.38
CA ASN A 28 12.61 9.62 -1.05
C ASN A 28 11.14 9.92 -1.33
N LEU A 29 10.40 10.32 -0.29
CA LEU A 29 8.96 10.62 -0.35
C LEU A 29 8.68 12.12 -0.47
N LEU A 30 9.66 12.97 -0.21
CA LEU A 30 9.56 14.44 -0.33
C LEU A 30 9.63 14.94 -1.78
N GLY A 31 9.74 14.05 -2.77
CA GLY A 31 9.82 14.42 -4.18
C GLY A 31 8.58 15.16 -4.71
N ASP A 32 7.44 15.04 -4.04
CA ASP A 32 6.18 15.75 -4.35
C ASP A 32 6.08 17.14 -3.68
N GLY A 33 6.92 17.44 -2.67
CA GLY A 33 6.94 18.71 -1.94
C GLY A 33 5.86 18.85 -0.87
N HIS A 34 5.29 17.74 -0.38
CA HIS A 34 4.31 17.78 0.70
C HIS A 34 4.94 18.21 2.05
N THR A 35 4.12 18.75 2.94
CA THR A 35 4.56 19.11 4.30
C THR A 35 4.54 17.92 5.23
N LEU A 36 5.65 17.71 5.92
CA LEU A 36 5.71 16.73 7.01
C LEU A 36 4.94 17.25 8.22
N VAL A 37 4.15 16.36 8.80
CA VAL A 37 3.28 16.64 9.94
C VAL A 37 3.62 15.68 11.07
N GLU A 38 3.54 16.17 12.32
CA GLU A 38 3.73 15.31 13.48
C GLU A 38 2.54 14.35 13.66
N LEU A 39 2.78 13.16 14.20
CA LEU A 39 1.71 12.18 14.44
C LEU A 39 0.62 12.73 15.39
N SER A 40 0.98 13.63 16.32
CA SER A 40 0.05 14.32 17.21
C SER A 40 -0.95 15.17 16.43
N GLN A 41 -0.46 15.96 15.47
CA GLN A 41 -1.28 16.76 14.57
C GLN A 41 -2.13 15.87 13.66
N LEU A 42 -1.58 14.79 13.12
CA LEU A 42 -2.37 13.88 12.27
C LEU A 42 -3.52 13.21 13.05
N ARG A 43 -3.34 12.92 14.34
CA ARG A 43 -4.37 12.32 15.20
C ARG A 43 -5.46 13.32 15.59
N ASN A 44 -5.08 14.58 15.86
CA ASN A 44 -5.99 15.64 16.28
C ASN A 44 -6.35 16.60 15.13
N TRP A 45 -6.31 16.13 13.88
CA TRP A 45 -6.51 16.94 12.68
C TRP A 45 -7.83 17.72 12.66
N GLY A 46 -8.86 17.26 13.38
CA GLY A 46 -10.15 17.96 13.54
C GLY A 46 -10.06 19.27 14.33
N GLU A 47 -9.01 19.45 15.14
CA GLU A 47 -8.75 20.68 15.90
C GLU A 47 -7.86 21.67 15.14
N CYS A 48 -7.57 21.41 13.86
CA CYS A 48 -6.63 22.21 13.08
C CYS A 48 -6.98 23.70 13.04
N SER A 49 -8.27 24.08 13.09
CA SER A 49 -8.71 25.47 13.13
C SER A 49 -8.22 26.24 14.38
N SER A 50 -7.87 25.54 15.45
CA SER A 50 -7.32 26.13 16.68
C SER A 50 -5.80 26.35 16.62
N TRP A 51 -5.10 25.77 15.64
CA TRP A 51 -3.64 25.84 15.54
C TRP A 51 -3.22 27.08 14.77
N SER A 52 -2.57 28.03 15.45
CA SER A 52 -2.05 29.25 14.80
C SER A 52 -0.76 29.03 13.99
N ASN A 53 -0.06 27.91 14.22
CA ASN A 53 1.29 27.68 13.71
C ASN A 53 1.36 26.65 12.58
N PHE A 54 0.22 26.21 12.04
CA PHE A 54 0.20 25.20 10.98
C PHE A 54 0.12 25.85 9.60
N THR A 55 1.11 25.57 8.76
CA THR A 55 1.15 25.99 7.36
C THR A 55 1.45 24.79 6.48
N ALA A 56 0.63 24.57 5.46
CA ALA A 56 0.81 23.50 4.48
C ALA A 56 1.26 24.08 3.13
N SER A 57 2.36 23.56 2.58
CA SER A 57 2.80 23.86 1.22
C SER A 57 1.97 23.10 0.19
N PRO A 58 1.67 23.73 -0.96
CA PRO A 58 1.15 23.01 -2.12
C PRO A 58 2.12 21.91 -2.53
N PHE A 59 1.60 20.78 -3.00
CA PHE A 59 2.41 19.68 -3.51
C PHE A 59 1.97 19.28 -4.91
N THR A 60 2.92 18.75 -5.68
CA THR A 60 2.69 18.34 -7.06
C THR A 60 2.38 16.85 -7.12
N VAL A 61 1.28 16.48 -7.77
CA VAL A 61 1.02 15.08 -8.08
C VAL A 61 1.60 14.72 -9.44
N ASN A 62 1.97 13.45 -9.59
CA ASN A 62 2.42 12.93 -10.88
C ASN A 62 1.30 13.16 -11.92
N GLY A 63 1.64 13.64 -13.12
CA GLY A 63 0.68 14.18 -14.09
C GLY A 63 0.51 15.70 -14.10
N GLY A 64 1.35 16.43 -13.35
CA GLY A 64 1.50 17.89 -13.47
C GLY A 64 0.42 18.73 -12.78
N ARG A 65 -0.51 18.08 -12.07
CA ARG A 65 -1.53 18.78 -11.28
C ARG A 65 -0.95 19.18 -9.92
N MET A 66 -1.11 20.43 -9.53
CA MET A 66 -0.69 20.92 -8.21
C MET A 66 -1.91 21.02 -7.30
N ILE A 67 -1.81 20.43 -6.11
CA ILE A 67 -2.85 20.54 -5.08
C ILE A 67 -2.54 21.78 -4.27
N THR A 68 -3.42 22.78 -4.37
CA THR A 68 -3.33 24.04 -3.63
C THR A 68 -4.39 24.09 -2.54
N PHE A 69 -4.10 24.85 -1.49
CA PHE A 69 -4.96 24.94 -0.30
C PHE A 69 -5.26 26.41 -0.02
N SER A 70 -6.54 26.74 0.13
CA SER A 70 -6.96 28.07 0.57
C SER A 70 -6.77 28.24 2.07
N ASN A 71 -7.09 27.20 2.85
CA ASN A 71 -6.80 27.11 4.28
C ASN A 71 -5.78 26.00 4.55
N PRO A 72 -4.83 26.17 5.48
CA PRO A 72 -3.87 25.12 5.84
C PRO A 72 -4.55 23.80 6.23
N CYS A 73 -5.70 23.84 6.89
CA CYS A 73 -6.44 22.64 7.31
C CYS A 73 -7.01 21.82 6.15
N ASP A 74 -7.14 22.40 4.95
CA ASP A 74 -7.56 21.67 3.75
C ASP A 74 -6.52 20.60 3.36
N TYR A 75 -5.28 20.70 3.87
CA TYR A 75 -4.25 19.68 3.70
C TYR A 75 -4.71 18.29 4.20
N PHE A 76 -5.40 18.22 5.34
CA PHE A 76 -5.91 16.94 5.88
C PHE A 76 -7.16 16.44 5.16
N SER A 77 -7.90 17.32 4.48
CA SER A 77 -9.17 16.98 3.81
C SER A 77 -8.98 16.68 2.32
N VAL A 78 -8.29 17.56 1.61
CA VAL A 78 -8.02 17.49 0.16
C VAL A 78 -6.67 16.80 -0.09
N GLY A 79 -5.64 17.11 0.69
CA GLY A 79 -4.30 16.51 0.53
C GLY A 79 -4.25 15.01 0.81
N LYS A 80 -5.16 14.49 1.64
CA LYS A 80 -5.26 13.04 1.94
C LYS A 80 -5.46 12.15 0.72
N VAL A 81 -5.89 12.70 -0.42
CA VAL A 81 -6.09 11.96 -1.67
C VAL A 81 -4.84 11.15 -2.05
N LYS A 82 -3.64 11.70 -1.81
CA LYS A 82 -2.37 11.04 -2.11
C LYS A 82 -2.13 9.85 -1.19
N ALA A 83 -2.24 10.06 0.13
CA ALA A 83 -2.11 9.01 1.13
C ALA A 83 -3.16 7.90 0.96
N MET A 84 -4.41 8.25 0.64
CA MET A 84 -5.48 7.28 0.33
C MET A 84 -5.14 6.44 -0.91
N THR A 85 -4.59 7.06 -1.95
CA THR A 85 -4.20 6.33 -3.17
C THR A 85 -3.03 5.37 -2.90
N LEU A 86 -2.08 5.76 -2.05
CA LEU A 86 -1.00 4.87 -1.58
C LEU A 86 -1.56 3.67 -0.81
N SER A 87 -2.46 3.91 0.15
CA SER A 87 -3.11 2.84 0.91
C SER A 87 -3.89 1.88 0.02
N LEU A 88 -4.67 2.40 -0.94
CA LEU A 88 -5.39 1.59 -1.91
C LEU A 88 -4.43 0.74 -2.76
N SER A 89 -3.34 1.34 -3.24
CA SER A 89 -2.36 0.65 -4.07
C SER A 89 -1.61 -0.44 -3.30
N VAL A 90 -1.27 -0.21 -2.02
CA VAL A 90 -0.71 -1.23 -1.13
C VAL A 90 -1.70 -2.37 -0.91
N LEU A 91 -2.98 -2.07 -0.67
CA LEU A 91 -4.01 -3.09 -0.51
C LEU A 91 -4.09 -3.97 -1.77
N VAL A 92 -4.24 -3.37 -2.95
CA VAL A 92 -4.32 -4.09 -4.23
C VAL A 92 -3.06 -4.94 -4.45
N ALA A 93 -1.87 -4.39 -4.22
CA ALA A 93 -0.61 -5.12 -4.35
C ALA A 93 -0.53 -6.32 -3.39
N ILE A 94 -0.96 -6.15 -2.13
CA ILE A 94 -1.02 -7.24 -1.14
C ILE A 94 -1.98 -8.33 -1.60
N GLU A 95 -3.18 -7.99 -2.08
CA GLU A 95 -4.14 -8.99 -2.55
C GLU A 95 -3.62 -9.76 -3.78
N MET A 96 -2.91 -9.10 -4.69
CA MET A 96 -2.26 -9.77 -5.82
C MET A 96 -1.18 -10.75 -5.35
N PHE A 97 -0.33 -10.35 -4.40
CA PHE A 97 0.66 -11.25 -3.80
C PHE A 97 0.02 -12.39 -3.01
N ASN A 98 -1.06 -12.12 -2.31
CA ASN A 98 -1.82 -13.13 -1.59
C ASN A 98 -2.47 -14.15 -2.54
N SER A 99 -2.95 -13.71 -3.71
CA SER A 99 -3.50 -14.62 -4.74
C SER A 99 -2.44 -15.57 -5.31
N LEU A 100 -1.20 -15.09 -5.51
CA LEU A 100 -0.05 -15.93 -5.91
C LEU A 100 0.29 -16.95 -4.82
N ASN A 101 0.20 -16.53 -3.55
CA ASN A 101 0.42 -17.40 -2.41
C ASN A 101 -0.68 -18.45 -2.25
N ALA A 102 -1.95 -18.11 -2.48
CA ALA A 102 -3.05 -19.07 -2.41
C ALA A 102 -2.86 -20.21 -3.44
N LEU A 103 -2.29 -19.93 -4.61
CA LEU A 103 -1.95 -20.98 -5.59
C LEU A 103 -0.84 -21.94 -5.08
N SER A 104 0.08 -21.45 -4.25
CA SER A 104 1.18 -22.24 -3.67
C SER A 104 0.79 -22.92 -2.35
N GLU A 105 -0.50 -23.04 -2.03
CA GLU A 105 -0.97 -23.71 -0.82
C GLU A 105 -0.54 -25.19 -0.78
N ASP A 106 -0.59 -25.89 -1.92
CA ASP A 106 -0.22 -27.31 -2.02
C ASP A 106 1.31 -27.56 -2.05
N ASN A 107 2.12 -26.59 -2.48
CA ASN A 107 3.59 -26.70 -2.52
C ASN A 107 4.23 -25.31 -2.39
N SER A 108 5.32 -25.20 -1.63
CA SER A 108 6.10 -23.94 -1.45
C SER A 108 6.25 -23.18 -2.77
N LEU A 109 6.24 -21.84 -2.73
CA LEU A 109 6.56 -20.99 -3.89
C LEU A 109 7.87 -21.40 -4.59
N ILE A 110 8.80 -22.01 -3.85
CA ILE A 110 10.09 -22.51 -4.34
C ILE A 110 9.93 -23.79 -5.18
N ARG A 111 8.89 -24.60 -4.93
CA ARG A 111 8.61 -25.85 -5.65
C ARG A 111 7.58 -25.72 -6.78
N MET A 112 6.67 -24.76 -6.71
CA MET A 112 5.72 -24.49 -7.79
C MET A 112 5.85 -23.05 -8.29
N PRO A 113 6.54 -22.84 -9.43
CA PRO A 113 6.64 -21.50 -10.00
C PRO A 113 5.26 -21.01 -10.44
N PRO A 114 5.00 -19.70 -10.35
CA PRO A 114 3.70 -19.10 -10.64
C PRO A 114 3.24 -19.30 -12.10
N TRP A 115 4.17 -19.61 -13.01
CA TRP A 115 3.94 -19.92 -14.42
C TRP A 115 3.18 -21.23 -14.69
N ARG A 116 3.00 -22.09 -13.67
CA ARG A 116 2.22 -23.34 -13.79
C ARG A 116 0.73 -23.09 -14.04
N ASN A 117 0.20 -21.93 -13.63
CA ASN A 117 -1.18 -21.54 -13.91
C ASN A 117 -1.20 -20.19 -14.67
N PRO A 118 -1.14 -20.22 -16.01
CA PRO A 118 -1.14 -19.00 -16.82
C PRO A 118 -2.44 -18.20 -16.68
N TRP A 119 -3.57 -18.86 -16.39
CA TRP A 119 -4.86 -18.17 -16.20
C TRP A 119 -4.85 -17.27 -14.96
N LEU A 120 -4.21 -17.70 -13.87
CA LEU A 120 -4.06 -16.85 -12.69
C LEU A 120 -3.16 -15.64 -12.99
N LEU A 121 -2.06 -15.86 -13.71
CA LEU A 121 -1.17 -14.76 -14.11
C LEU A 121 -1.88 -13.75 -15.01
N ILE A 122 -2.74 -14.21 -15.92
CA ILE A 122 -3.58 -13.33 -16.74
C ILE A 122 -4.54 -12.54 -15.85
N ALA A 123 -5.20 -13.17 -14.88
CA ALA A 123 -6.12 -12.47 -13.98
C ALA A 123 -5.42 -11.40 -13.13
N ILE A 124 -4.23 -11.70 -12.60
CA ILE A 124 -3.41 -10.74 -11.85
C ILE A 124 -2.94 -9.59 -12.75
N SER A 125 -2.46 -9.92 -13.95
CA SER A 125 -2.00 -8.91 -14.91
C SER A 125 -3.15 -8.00 -15.35
N PHE A 126 -4.34 -8.56 -15.55
CA PHE A 126 -5.55 -7.80 -15.87
C PHE A 126 -5.98 -6.91 -14.70
N SER A 127 -5.93 -7.41 -13.46
CA SER A 127 -6.25 -6.63 -12.26
C SER A 127 -5.28 -5.48 -12.04
N LEU A 128 -3.97 -5.72 -12.15
CA LEU A 128 -2.95 -4.67 -12.11
C LEU A 128 -3.09 -3.67 -13.27
N GLY A 129 -3.40 -4.16 -14.47
CA GLY A 129 -3.68 -3.32 -15.64
C GLY A 129 -4.86 -2.39 -15.41
N LEU A 130 -5.94 -2.89 -14.82
CA LEU A 130 -7.11 -2.09 -14.45
C LEU A 130 -6.78 -1.08 -13.34
N HIS A 131 -5.97 -1.46 -12.35
CA HIS A 131 -5.48 -0.54 -11.32
C HIS A 131 -4.63 0.60 -11.90
N CYS A 132 -3.75 0.28 -12.86
CA CYS A 132 -3.00 1.30 -13.60
C CYS A 132 -3.93 2.16 -14.47
N LEU A 133 -4.96 1.57 -15.10
CA LEU A 133 -5.94 2.30 -15.90
C LEU A 133 -6.67 3.35 -15.07
N ILE A 134 -7.16 3.00 -13.87
CA ILE A 134 -7.87 3.96 -13.02
C ILE A 134 -6.94 5.08 -12.53
N LEU A 135 -5.65 4.80 -12.31
CA LEU A 135 -4.67 5.78 -11.81
C LEU A 135 -4.20 6.76 -12.87
N TYR A 136 -3.96 6.29 -14.10
CA TYR A 136 -3.34 7.10 -15.15
C TYR A 136 -4.35 7.70 -16.14
N VAL A 137 -5.58 7.18 -16.20
CA VAL A 137 -6.64 7.79 -17.02
C VAL A 137 -7.32 8.89 -16.21
N PRO A 138 -7.20 10.18 -16.60
CA PRO A 138 -7.64 11.31 -15.79
C PRO A 138 -9.15 11.33 -15.53
N LEU A 139 -9.96 10.80 -16.47
CA LEU A 139 -11.41 10.67 -16.29
C LEU A 139 -11.74 9.73 -15.13
N LEU A 140 -11.08 8.57 -15.05
CA LEU A 140 -11.30 7.59 -13.99
C LEU A 140 -10.70 8.11 -12.67
N ALA A 141 -9.50 8.68 -12.72
CA ALA A 141 -8.84 9.22 -11.53
C ALA A 141 -9.69 10.31 -10.83
N ASN A 142 -10.39 11.16 -11.59
CA ASN A 142 -11.30 12.16 -11.03
C ASN A 142 -12.57 11.52 -10.43
N VAL A 143 -13.14 10.50 -11.06
CA VAL A 143 -14.35 9.81 -10.56
C VAL A 143 -14.06 9.07 -9.26
N PHE A 144 -12.91 8.40 -9.16
CA PHE A 144 -12.51 7.66 -7.96
C PHE A 144 -11.82 8.54 -6.90
N GLY A 145 -11.50 9.80 -7.23
CA GLY A 145 -10.77 10.68 -6.32
C GLY A 145 -9.39 10.13 -5.98
N ILE A 146 -8.63 9.68 -6.98
CA ILE A 146 -7.27 9.15 -6.83
C ILE A 146 -6.29 9.95 -7.67
N VAL A 147 -5.00 9.83 -7.36
CA VAL A 147 -3.94 10.59 -8.03
C VAL A 147 -2.85 9.67 -8.57
N PRO A 148 -2.18 10.01 -9.70
CA PRO A 148 -1.16 9.15 -10.26
C PRO A 148 0.03 9.03 -9.29
N LEU A 149 0.59 7.83 -9.20
CA LEU A 149 1.76 7.55 -8.37
C LEU A 149 3.06 7.79 -9.15
N SER A 150 4.08 8.29 -8.47
CA SER A 150 5.45 8.36 -8.99
C SER A 150 6.16 7.01 -8.89
N LEU A 151 7.32 6.85 -9.55
CA LEU A 151 8.10 5.62 -9.46
C LEU A 151 8.57 5.33 -8.02
N ASN A 152 8.96 6.36 -7.27
CA ASN A 152 9.36 6.23 -5.86
C ASN A 152 8.20 5.72 -5.00
N GLU A 153 7.00 6.26 -5.21
CA GLU A 153 5.80 5.80 -4.51
C GLU A 153 5.42 4.37 -4.88
N TRP A 154 5.59 3.96 -6.13
CA TRP A 154 5.42 2.57 -6.54
C TRP A 154 6.43 1.64 -5.88
N LEU A 155 7.69 2.06 -5.74
CA LEU A 155 8.69 1.31 -4.98
C LEU A 155 8.28 1.17 -3.52
N LEU A 156 7.75 2.24 -2.90
CA LEU A 156 7.19 2.17 -1.55
C LEU A 156 6.05 1.15 -1.46
N VAL A 157 5.11 1.18 -2.41
CA VAL A 157 3.98 0.24 -2.47
C VAL A 157 4.48 -1.21 -2.52
N VAL A 158 5.44 -1.51 -3.40
CA VAL A 158 6.03 -2.85 -3.52
C VAL A 158 6.78 -3.24 -2.25
N LEU A 159 7.55 -2.32 -1.66
CA LEU A 159 8.33 -2.59 -0.47
C LEU A 159 7.44 -2.90 0.73
N VAL A 160 6.36 -2.14 0.94
CA VAL A 160 5.41 -2.36 2.05
C VAL A 160 4.57 -3.62 1.83
N SER A 161 4.29 -3.99 0.58
CA SER A 161 3.49 -5.19 0.27
C SER A 161 4.31 -6.48 0.27
N ALA A 162 5.59 -6.46 -0.11
CA ALA A 162 6.46 -7.64 -0.22
C ALA A 162 6.54 -8.54 1.04
N PRO A 163 6.57 -8.02 2.30
CA PRO A 163 6.63 -8.85 3.49
C PRO A 163 5.43 -9.79 3.66
N VAL A 164 4.29 -9.54 3.02
CA VAL A 164 3.14 -10.46 3.06
C VAL A 164 3.50 -11.85 2.53
N ILE A 165 4.38 -11.92 1.53
CA ILE A 165 4.86 -13.18 0.94
C ILE A 165 5.69 -13.95 1.97
N LEU A 166 6.57 -13.26 2.68
CA LEU A 166 7.39 -13.87 3.73
C LEU A 166 6.53 -14.38 4.89
N ILE A 167 5.55 -13.59 5.33
CA ILE A 167 4.62 -13.99 6.39
C ILE A 167 3.87 -15.25 6.01
N ASP A 168 3.34 -15.32 4.78
CA ASP A 168 2.57 -16.47 4.31
C ASP A 168 3.44 -17.74 4.18
N GLU A 169 4.64 -17.62 3.62
CA GLU A 169 5.56 -18.76 3.47
C GLU A 169 6.00 -19.32 4.85
N VAL A 170 6.22 -18.43 5.84
CA VAL A 170 6.52 -18.83 7.23
C VAL A 170 5.32 -19.55 7.86
N LEU A 171 4.09 -19.06 7.67
CA LEU A 171 2.88 -19.71 8.18
C LEU A 171 2.69 -21.10 7.57
N LYS A 172 2.90 -21.24 6.26
CA LYS A 172 2.88 -22.54 5.56
C LYS A 172 3.94 -23.49 6.12
N PHE A 173 5.15 -23.01 6.35
CA PHE A 173 6.23 -23.81 6.91
C PHE A 173 5.91 -24.35 8.31
N VAL A 174 5.38 -23.50 9.20
CA VAL A 174 4.95 -23.90 10.54
C VAL A 174 3.77 -24.88 10.48
N GLY A 175 2.81 -24.65 9.59
CA GLY A 175 1.67 -25.55 9.35
C GLY A 175 2.10 -26.95 8.91
N ARG A 176 3.06 -27.04 7.97
CA ARG A 176 3.63 -28.31 7.50
C ARG A 176 4.33 -29.07 8.63
N ARG A 177 5.14 -28.38 9.44
CA ARG A 177 5.82 -29.00 10.60
C ARG A 177 4.84 -29.58 11.61
N LYS A 178 3.77 -28.86 11.95
CA LYS A 178 2.72 -29.36 12.85
C LYS A 178 2.00 -30.59 12.28
N ARG A 179 1.66 -30.58 10.99
CA ARG A 179 0.95 -31.69 10.32
C ARG A 179 1.79 -32.97 10.26
N LEU A 180 3.12 -32.83 10.06
CA LEU A 180 4.06 -33.95 10.12
C LEU A 180 4.18 -34.54 11.54
N GLN A 181 4.27 -33.69 12.58
CA GLN A 181 4.31 -34.15 13.96
C GLN A 181 3.03 -34.90 14.38
N THR A 182 1.85 -34.48 13.91
CA THR A 182 0.60 -35.21 14.17
C THR A 182 0.56 -36.57 13.47
N LYS A 183 1.16 -36.72 12.28
CA LYS A 183 1.30 -38.02 11.63
C LYS A 183 2.24 -38.96 12.38
N VAL A 184 3.38 -38.45 12.88
CA VAL A 184 4.33 -39.24 13.68
C VAL A 184 3.74 -39.67 15.02
N LYS A 185 2.91 -38.84 15.68
CA LYS A 185 2.22 -39.23 16.92
C LYS A 185 1.08 -40.23 16.74
N LYS A 186 0.60 -40.43 15.50
CA LYS A 186 -0.50 -41.37 15.17
C LYS A 186 0.01 -42.69 14.58
N ALA A 187 1.30 -42.79 14.26
CA ALA A 187 1.97 -44.00 13.78
C ALA A 187 2.69 -44.68 14.94
#